data_AF-A0AAU0K7T0-F1
#
_entry.id   AF-A0AAU0K7T0-F1
#
_cell.length_a   1.000
_cell.length_b   1.000
_cell.length_c   1.000
_cell.angle_alpha   90.00
_cell.angle_beta   90.00
_cell.angle_gamma   90.00
#
_symmetry.space_group_name_H-M   'P 1'
#
loop_
_entity.id
_entity.type
_entity.pdbx_description
1 polymer ?
#
loop_
_entity_poly.entity_id
_entity_poly.type
_entity_poly.pdbx_seq_one_letter_code
_entity_poly.pdbx_strand_id
1 'polypeptide(L)' 'MNDLLTGGAGFIGSHTAVELIAARHGVVIADDLSNSSASVIERVNDARRGKTIKPTNTSRYEQGAATL' A
#
# COMPACT_ATOMS: atom_id res chain seq x y z
N MET A 1 -1.01 -5.55 -15.80
CA MET A 1 -2.28 -5.01 -15.27
C MET A 1 -2.09 -4.92 -13.77
N ASN A 2 -2.48 -3.80 -13.17
CA ASN A 2 -2.18 -3.51 -11.76
C ASN A 2 -3.50 -3.29 -11.03
N ASP A 3 -3.64 -3.91 -9.86
CA ASP A 3 -4.84 -3.83 -9.04
C ASP A 3 -4.68 -2.71 -8.01
N LEU A 4 -5.64 -1.78 -7.98
CA LEU A 4 -5.67 -0.67 -7.03
C LEU A 4 -6.53 -1.05 -5.82
N LEU A 5 -5.92 -1.07 -4.64
CA LEU A 5 -6.61 -1.27 -3.36
C LEU A 5 -6.73 0.05 -2.60
N THR A 6 -7.95 0.57 -2.53
CA THR A 6 -8.31 1.65 -1.62
C THR A 6 -8.54 1.08 -0.21
N GLY A 7 -7.97 1.69 0.83
CA GLY A 7 -8.00 1.13 2.19
C GLY A 7 -7.09 -0.10 2.35
N GLY A 8 -6.05 -0.21 1.52
CA GLY A 8 -5.17 -1.40 1.45
C GLY A 8 -4.25 -1.59 2.66
N ALA A 9 -4.09 -0.59 3.54
CA ALA A 9 -3.42 -0.75 4.83
C ALA A 9 -4.37 -1.18 5.96
N GLY A 10 -5.69 -1.18 5.71
CA GLY A 10 -6.69 -1.70 6.64
C GLY A 10 -6.64 -3.22 6.81
N PHE A 11 -7.44 -3.75 7.75
CA PHE A 11 -7.44 -5.18 8.09
C PHE A 11 -7.71 -6.07 6.87
N ILE A 12 -8.82 -5.87 6.17
CA ILE A 12 -9.18 -6.70 5.01
C ILE A 12 -8.28 -6.39 3.80
N GLY A 13 -7.98 -5.11 3.58
CA GLY A 13 -7.18 -4.65 2.44
C GLY A 13 -5.76 -5.20 2.47
N SER A 14 -5.13 -5.25 3.65
CA SER A 14 -3.76 -5.75 3.80
C SER A 14 -3.64 -7.25 3.54
N HIS A 15 -4.58 -8.05 4.03
CA HIS A 15 -4.64 -9.49 3.71
C HIS A 15 -4.93 -9.72 2.23
N THR A 16 -5.82 -8.93 1.63
CA THR A 16 -6.10 -9.01 0.19
C THR A 16 -4.86 -8.68 -0.64
N ALA A 17 -4.10 -7.65 -0.23
CA ALA A 17 -2.85 -7.28 -0.88
C ALA A 17 -1.82 -8.43 -0.84
N VAL A 18 -1.70 -9.12 0.30
CA VAL A 18 -0.81 -10.29 0.44
C VAL A 18 -1.21 -11.41 -0.53
N GLU A 19 -2.49 -11.76 -0.60
CA GLU A 19 -2.97 -12.83 -1.49
C GLU A 19 -2.79 -12.47 -2.97
N LEU A 20 -3.07 -11.22 -3.37
CA LEU A 20 -2.83 -10.73 -4.74
C LEU A 20 -1.34 -10.76 -5.09
N ILE A 21 -0.47 -10.33 -4.17
CA ILE A 21 0.99 -10.40 -4.35
C ILE A 21 1.45 -11.86 -4.49
N ALA A 22 0.92 -12.79 -3.68
CA ALA A 22 1.21 -14.21 -3.75
C ALA A 22 0.76 -14.82 -5.10
N ALA A 23 -0.38 -14.36 -5.63
CA ALA A 23 -0.88 -14.69 -6.96
C ALA A 23 -0.11 -14.00 -8.11
N ARG A 24 0.97 -13.25 -7.80
CA ARG A 24 1.84 -12.52 -8.75
C ARG A 24 1.16 -11.33 -9.44
N HIS A 25 0.12 -10.77 -8.84
CA HIS A 25 -0.45 -9.50 -9.29
C HIS A 25 0.45 -8.33 -8.87
N GLY A 26 0.42 -7.25 -9.67
CA GLY A 26 0.96 -5.97 -9.26
C GLY A 26 -0.09 -5.20 -8.48
N VAL A 27 0.20 -4.82 -7.24
CA VAL A 27 -0.76 -4.12 -6.36
C VAL A 27 -0.29 -2.68 -6.12
N VAL A 28 -1.23 -1.74 -6.19
CA VAL A 28 -1.05 -0.35 -5.76
C VAL A 28 -2.00 -0.11 -4.59
N ILE A 29 -1.48 0.37 -3.47
CA ILE A 29 -2.29 0.67 -2.28
C ILE A 29 -2.47 2.18 -2.16
N ALA A 30 -3.72 2.61 -1.99
CA ALA A 30 -4.09 3.96 -1.61
C ALA A 30 -4.85 3.90 -0.29
N ASP A 31 -4.32 4.52 0.77
CA ASP A 31 -4.90 4.50 2.11
C ASP A 31 -4.64 5.85 2.78
N ASP A 32 -5.62 6.34 3.55
CA ASP A 32 -5.53 7.62 4.25
C ASP A 32 -4.99 7.48 5.69
N LEU A 33 -4.75 6.25 6.14
CA LEU A 33 -4.24 5.91 7.47
C LEU A 33 -5.14 6.33 8.64
N SER A 34 -6.40 6.65 8.39
CA SER A 34 -7.35 7.12 9.43
C SER A 34 -7.62 6.06 10.51
N ASN A 35 -7.61 4.78 10.14
CA ASN A 35 -7.78 3.64 11.05
C ASN A 35 -6.80 2.49 10.72
N SER A 36 -5.65 2.84 10.16
CA SER A 36 -4.63 1.89 9.75
C SER A 36 -3.24 2.45 10.09
N SER A 37 -2.18 1.68 9.79
CA SER A 37 -0.81 2.08 10.09
C SER A 37 0.08 1.86 8.88
N ALA A 38 0.97 2.80 8.60
CA ALA A 38 1.98 2.67 7.56
C ALA A 38 2.87 1.42 7.75
N SER A 39 3.06 0.96 8.99
CA SER A 39 3.79 -0.30 9.29
C SER A 39 3.15 -1.54 8.65
N VAL A 40 1.85 -1.49 8.32
CA VAL A 40 1.17 -2.56 7.60
C VAL A 40 1.71 -2.68 6.17
N ILE A 41 2.02 -1.56 5.50
CA ILE A 41 2.60 -1.56 4.16
C ILE A 41 3.98 -2.21 4.16
N GLU A 42 4.79 -1.95 5.18
CA GLU A 42 6.10 -2.59 5.36
C GLU A 42 5.95 -4.11 5.52
N ARG A 43 5.02 -4.57 6.36
CA ARG A 43 4.74 -6.01 6.55
C ARG A 43 4.20 -6.68 5.28
N VAL A 44 3.32 -6.01 4.55
CA VAL A 44 2.80 -6.49 3.26
C VAL A 44 3.93 -6.60 2.23
N ASN A 45 4.88 -5.66 2.23
CA ASN A 45 6.08 -5.74 1.39
C ASN A 45 6.99 -6.90 1.78
N ASP A 46 7.20 -7.14 3.08
CA ASP A 46 8.04 -8.22 3.61
C ASP A 46 7.45 -9.62 3.37
N ALA A 47 6.11 -9.73 3.30
CA ALA A 47 5.43 -10.97 2.94
C ALA A 47 5.82 -11.49 1.54
N ARG A 48 6.43 -10.63 0.70
CA ARG A 48 6.92 -10.99 -0.62
C ARG A 48 8.29 -11.67 -0.51
N ARG A 49 8.30 -13.00 -0.43
CA ARG A 49 9.52 -13.81 -0.66
C ARG A 49 10.10 -13.53 -2.06
N GLY A 50 11.06 -12.60 -2.16
CA GLY A 50 12.03 -12.53 -3.26
C GLY A 50 11.88 -11.47 -4.35
N LYS A 51 11.03 -10.43 -4.24
CA LYS A 51 11.12 -9.27 -5.16
C LYS A 51 10.78 -7.94 -4.47
N THR A 52 11.72 -7.00 -4.51
CA THR A 52 11.55 -5.60 -4.08
C THR A 52 10.44 -4.91 -4.88
N ILE A 53 9.51 -4.24 -4.20
CA ILE A 53 8.61 -3.29 -4.84
C ILE A 53 9.37 -1.97 -4.93
N LYS A 54 9.52 -1.37 -6.12
CA LYS A 54 10.04 -0.01 -6.19
C LYS A 54 8.98 0.89 -5.56
N PRO A 55 9.30 1.67 -4.51
CA PRO A 55 8.37 2.65 -3.98
C PRO A 55 8.06 3.62 -5.13
N THR A 56 6.89 3.45 -5.72
CA THR A 56 6.49 4.23 -6.89
C THR A 56 5.81 5.46 -6.34
N ASN A 57 6.65 6.43 -5.97
CA ASN A 57 6.31 7.84 -5.70
C ASN A 57 5.69 8.16 -4.32
N THR A 58 6.55 8.51 -3.35
CA THR A 58 6.16 9.22 -2.10
C THR A 58 6.21 10.75 -2.23
N SER A 59 6.48 11.30 -3.42
CA SER A 59 6.38 12.74 -3.67
C SER A 59 4.94 13.10 -4.03
N ARG A 60 4.10 13.43 -3.04
CA ARG A 60 2.96 14.40 -3.14
C ARG A 60 2.01 14.48 -1.94
N TYR A 61 2.35 13.97 -0.75
CA TYR A 61 1.56 14.23 0.47
C TYR A 61 2.12 15.33 1.40
N GLU A 62 3.15 16.08 0.98
CA GLU A 62 3.69 17.23 1.76
C GLU A 62 3.46 18.61 1.11
N GLN A 63 2.55 18.76 0.14
CA GLN A 63 2.17 20.09 -0.37
C GLN A 63 0.65 20.18 -0.49
N GLY A 64 0.00 20.61 0.60
CA GLY A 64 -1.45 20.73 0.64
C GLY A 64 -2.07 21.28 1.92
N ALA A 65 -1.32 21.46 3.02
CA ALA A 65 -1.75 22.34 4.10
C ALA A 65 -1.53 23.81 3.68
N ALA A 66 -2.25 24.23 2.64
CA ALA A 66 -2.41 25.63 2.33
C ALA A 66 -3.33 26.23 3.40
N THR A 67 -2.76 27.17 4.14
CA THR A 67 -3.40 28.24 4.89
C THR A 67 -4.81 28.56 4.37
N LEU A 68 -5.80 28.41 5.26
CA LEU A 68 -6.93 29.33 5.40
C LEU A 68 -7.03 29.71 6.87
#